data_AF-A0A1Q3GG97-F1
#
_entry.id   AF-A0A1Q3GG97-F1
#
_cell.length_a   1.000
_cell.length_b   1.000
_cell.length_c   1.000
_cell.angle_alpha   90.00
_cell.angle_beta   90.00
_cell.angle_gamma   90.00
#
_symmetry.space_group_name_H-M   'P 1'
#
loop_
_entity.id
_entity.type
_entity.pdbx_description
1 polymer ?
#
loop_
_entity_poly.entity_id
_entity_poly.type
_entity_poly.pdbx_seq_one_letter_code
_entity_poly.pdbx_strand_id
1 'polypeptide(L)'
;MQKTLSNLILLGVMVAFFQCKTTKTAKTKVNIAPKASLKLKFKSSRGYNASSVVYNPDKKLYYSIIAGSYRYPLETFDAQGKSLHQEKASMSTRGMWWNPTTKQLERNVKKGIAASKLTDKGYASSDGLKVVLKGELHQPNGNSCGVYDPINDEILYYSYEKIYRYSRKDAQLISSYYLIGLPTNGDNLNANTLIYTGKAGMELGLLDYKGKKVHLFDQKTRKFANTIDLPQSAITSKEYRFGYANNHVWLYDKGERSWVGYKIFD
;
A
#
# COMPACT_ATOMS: atom_id res chain seq x y z
N MET A 1 85.02 -8.78 -12.25
CA MET A 1 84.31 -9.14 -13.52
C MET A 1 82.83 -8.95 -13.25
N GLN A 2 82.20 -7.98 -13.92
CA GLN A 2 81.11 -8.18 -14.91
C GLN A 2 79.87 -8.89 -14.33
N LYS A 3 78.60 -8.51 -14.51
CA LYS A 3 77.86 -7.50 -15.28
C LYS A 3 76.38 -7.78 -14.88
N THR A 4 75.63 -6.83 -14.31
CA THR A 4 74.44 -6.19 -14.92
C THR A 4 73.44 -7.12 -15.65
N LEU A 5 72.18 -7.14 -15.19
CA LEU A 5 70.89 -6.93 -15.92
C LEU A 5 69.75 -7.45 -15.01
N SER A 6 68.95 -6.61 -14.35
CA SER A 6 67.81 -5.83 -14.88
C SER A 6 66.66 -6.70 -15.40
N ASN A 7 65.55 -6.73 -14.65
CA ASN A 7 64.13 -6.88 -15.08
C ASN A 7 63.28 -7.01 -13.79
N LEU A 8 62.79 -5.93 -13.16
CA LEU A 8 61.70 -5.02 -13.57
C LEU A 8 60.31 -5.68 -13.59
N ILE A 9 59.66 -5.77 -12.42
CA ILE A 9 58.19 -5.70 -12.31
C ILE A 9 57.86 -4.87 -11.05
N LEU A 10 57.68 -3.58 -11.27
CA LEU A 10 57.11 -2.66 -10.29
C LEU A 10 55.58 -2.86 -10.32
N LEU A 11 55.02 -3.57 -9.35
CA LEU A 11 53.56 -3.72 -9.23
C LEU A 11 53.00 -2.43 -8.61
N GLY A 12 52.64 -1.47 -9.46
CA GLY A 12 51.96 -0.25 -9.07
C GLY A 12 50.54 -0.55 -8.58
N VAL A 13 50.32 -0.50 -7.27
CA VAL A 13 48.98 -0.51 -6.69
C VAL A 13 48.38 0.89 -6.86
N MET A 14 47.68 1.13 -7.97
CA MET A 14 46.79 2.28 -8.10
C MET A 14 45.55 2.04 -7.24
N VAL A 15 45.50 2.65 -6.06
CA VAL A 15 44.27 2.78 -5.27
C VAL A 15 43.40 3.82 -5.96
N ALA A 16 42.50 3.35 -6.82
CA ALA A 16 41.43 4.18 -7.36
C ALA A 16 40.46 4.53 -6.22
N PHE A 17 40.60 5.73 -5.67
CA PHE A 17 39.57 6.34 -4.83
C PHE A 17 38.31 6.55 -5.70
N PHE A 18 37.43 5.55 -5.72
CA PHE A 18 36.05 5.76 -6.12
C PHE A 18 35.41 6.70 -5.10
N GLN A 19 35.49 8.00 -5.36
CA GLN A 19 34.59 8.97 -4.77
C GLN A 19 33.18 8.60 -5.23
N CYS A 20 32.49 7.82 -4.40
CA CYS A 20 31.06 7.60 -4.50
C CYS A 20 30.40 8.98 -4.35
N LYS A 21 30.13 9.64 -5.48
CA LYS A 21 29.31 10.83 -5.50
C LYS A 21 27.94 10.40 -5.01
N THR A 22 27.68 10.60 -3.72
CA THR A 22 26.32 10.51 -3.18
C THR A 22 25.52 11.60 -3.87
N THR A 23 24.83 11.24 -4.93
CA THR A 23 23.79 12.07 -5.52
C THR A 23 22.77 12.30 -4.40
N LYS A 24 22.80 13.48 -3.78
CA LYS A 24 21.70 13.94 -2.94
C LYS A 24 20.50 14.04 -3.87
N THR A 25 19.73 12.97 -3.98
CA THR A 25 18.41 13.03 -4.58
C THR A 25 17.64 14.06 -3.75
N ALA A 26 17.41 15.24 -4.34
CA ALA A 26 16.59 16.25 -3.70
C ALA A 26 15.28 15.59 -3.32
N LYS A 27 14.92 15.63 -2.04
CA LYS A 27 13.63 15.11 -1.58
C LYS A 27 12.56 15.96 -2.23
N THR A 28 11.93 15.45 -3.29
CA THR A 28 10.81 16.13 -3.95
C THR A 28 9.68 16.27 -2.94
N LYS A 29 9.51 17.47 -2.39
CA LYS A 29 8.36 17.80 -1.56
C LYS A 29 7.14 17.89 -2.49
N VAL A 30 6.14 17.05 -2.28
CA VAL A 30 4.86 17.15 -2.98
C VAL A 30 4.11 18.33 -2.37
N ASN A 31 3.92 19.39 -3.15
CA ASN A 31 3.14 20.56 -2.76
C ASN A 31 1.84 20.59 -3.57
N ILE A 32 0.92 19.67 -3.25
CA ILE A 32 -0.38 19.56 -3.89
C ILE A 32 -1.44 19.86 -2.83
N ALA A 33 -2.41 20.70 -3.17
CA ALA A 33 -3.65 20.87 -2.42
C ALA A 33 -4.71 19.97 -3.07
N PRO A 34 -4.81 18.68 -2.68
CA PRO A 34 -5.62 17.72 -3.40
C PRO A 34 -7.10 18.07 -3.29
N LYS A 35 -7.80 18.00 -4.42
CA LYS A 35 -9.25 18.15 -4.48
C LYS A 35 -9.90 16.80 -4.70
N ALA A 36 -11.12 16.64 -4.21
CA ALA A 36 -11.93 15.47 -4.53
C ALA A 36 -12.12 15.39 -6.05
N SER A 37 -11.75 14.27 -6.66
CA SER A 37 -11.73 14.09 -8.11
C SER A 37 -12.49 12.86 -8.60
N LEU A 38 -12.73 11.88 -7.74
CA LEU A 38 -13.39 10.63 -8.12
C LEU A 38 -14.21 10.06 -6.96
N LYS A 39 -15.34 9.40 -7.25
CA LYS A 39 -16.22 8.79 -6.25
C LYS A 39 -16.54 7.34 -6.63
N LEU A 40 -16.33 6.38 -5.73
CA LEU A 40 -16.70 4.98 -5.92
C LEU A 40 -17.81 4.63 -4.93
N LYS A 41 -19.06 4.56 -5.38
CA LYS A 41 -20.22 4.34 -4.51
C LYS A 41 -20.67 2.88 -4.54
N PHE A 42 -20.64 2.22 -3.38
CA PHE A 42 -21.10 0.84 -3.28
C PHE A 42 -22.61 0.73 -3.53
N LYS A 43 -23.05 -0.31 -4.23
CA LYS A 43 -24.48 -0.63 -4.41
C LYS A 43 -25.10 -1.22 -3.15
N SER A 44 -24.40 -2.15 -2.50
CA SER A 44 -24.90 -2.83 -1.31
C SER A 44 -24.91 -1.91 -0.11
N SER A 45 -25.88 -2.08 0.79
CA SER A 45 -25.97 -1.45 2.11
C SER A 45 -25.25 -2.22 3.23
N ARG A 46 -24.69 -3.40 2.95
CA ARG A 46 -24.12 -4.27 3.98
C ARG A 46 -22.72 -3.82 4.43
N GLY A 47 -22.50 -3.90 5.75
CA GLY A 47 -21.24 -3.53 6.40
C GLY A 47 -20.94 -2.02 6.35
N TYR A 48 -19.93 -1.58 7.11
CA TYR A 48 -19.66 -0.15 7.34
C TYR A 48 -18.22 0.27 7.07
N ASN A 49 -17.27 -0.66 7.09
CA ASN A 49 -15.85 -0.35 7.04
C ASN A 49 -15.27 -0.84 5.73
N ALA A 50 -15.31 0.01 4.70
CA ALA A 50 -14.50 -0.22 3.51
C ALA A 50 -13.03 -0.17 3.90
N SER A 51 -12.23 -1.08 3.35
CA SER A 51 -10.87 -1.30 3.84
C SER A 51 -9.78 -1.18 2.79
N SER A 52 -10.13 -1.21 1.51
CA SER A 52 -9.17 -1.04 0.43
C SER A 52 -9.83 -0.58 -0.86
N VAL A 53 -9.11 0.25 -1.62
CA VAL A 53 -9.35 0.49 -3.04
C VAL A 53 -8.14 -0.05 -3.77
N VAL A 54 -8.36 -0.83 -4.82
CA VAL A 54 -7.32 -1.45 -5.63
C VAL A 54 -7.53 -1.03 -7.07
N TYR A 55 -6.45 -0.74 -7.79
CA TYR A 55 -6.51 -0.43 -9.21
C TYR A 55 -5.74 -1.48 -10.01
N ASN A 56 -6.37 -2.01 -11.06
CA ASN A 56 -5.69 -2.83 -12.05
C ASN A 56 -5.40 -1.98 -13.30
N PRO A 57 -4.12 -1.66 -13.58
CA PRO A 57 -3.75 -0.79 -14.69
C PRO A 57 -4.04 -1.42 -16.07
N ASP A 58 -3.99 -2.75 -16.19
CA ASP A 58 -4.21 -3.46 -17.45
C ASP A 58 -5.65 -3.33 -17.92
N LYS A 59 -6.60 -3.37 -16.97
CA LYS A 59 -8.04 -3.29 -17.23
C LYS A 59 -8.62 -1.90 -17.01
N LYS A 60 -7.85 -1.00 -16.37
CA LYS A 60 -8.28 0.34 -15.94
C LYS A 60 -9.53 0.30 -15.06
N LEU A 61 -9.61 -0.69 -14.17
CA LEU A 61 -10.72 -0.92 -13.25
C LEU A 61 -10.29 -0.71 -11.81
N TYR A 62 -11.22 -0.23 -10.99
CA TYR A 62 -11.08 -0.21 -9.54
C TYR A 62 -11.85 -1.36 -8.91
N TYR A 63 -11.32 -1.87 -7.81
CA TYR A 63 -11.98 -2.85 -6.96
C TYR A 63 -11.99 -2.37 -5.52
N SER A 64 -13.07 -2.64 -4.81
CA SER A 64 -13.14 -2.34 -3.39
C SER A 64 -13.93 -3.39 -2.63
N ILE A 65 -13.63 -3.50 -1.34
CA ILE A 65 -14.24 -4.47 -0.43
C ILE A 65 -14.62 -3.80 0.89
N ILE A 66 -15.71 -4.28 1.48
CA ILE A 66 -16.07 -3.96 2.86
C ILE A 66 -15.54 -5.06 3.79
N ALA A 67 -14.70 -4.69 4.75
CA ALA A 67 -14.05 -5.60 5.67
C ALA A 67 -14.99 -6.20 6.71
N GLY A 68 -14.62 -7.38 7.21
CA GLY A 68 -15.21 -7.95 8.43
C GLY A 68 -16.12 -9.17 8.23
N SER A 69 -16.61 -9.44 7.02
CA SER A 69 -17.49 -10.59 6.78
C SER A 69 -17.39 -11.12 5.35
N TYR A 70 -17.58 -12.43 5.21
CA TYR A 70 -17.72 -13.09 3.91
C TYR A 70 -18.98 -12.67 3.13
N ARG A 71 -19.99 -12.10 3.83
CA ARG A 71 -21.27 -11.65 3.23
C ARG A 71 -21.24 -10.21 2.71
N TYR A 72 -20.17 -9.48 2.99
CA TYR A 72 -20.02 -8.08 2.63
C TYR A 72 -19.60 -7.91 1.18
N PRO A 73 -19.87 -6.74 0.56
CA PRO A 73 -19.67 -6.57 -0.87
C PRO A 73 -18.19 -6.51 -1.25
N LEU A 74 -17.91 -7.11 -2.40
CA LEU A 74 -16.74 -6.91 -3.26
C LEU A 74 -17.26 -6.29 -4.56
N GLU A 75 -16.77 -5.12 -4.93
CA GLU A 75 -17.35 -4.34 -6.02
C GLU A 75 -16.29 -3.87 -7.01
N THR A 76 -16.64 -3.90 -8.29
CA THR A 76 -15.83 -3.42 -9.41
C THR A 76 -16.41 -2.12 -9.95
N PHE A 77 -15.55 -1.15 -10.22
CA PHE A 77 -15.88 0.14 -10.80
C PHE A 77 -15.04 0.41 -12.05
N ASP A 78 -15.60 1.16 -12.99
CA ASP A 78 -14.83 1.70 -14.11
C ASP A 78 -13.92 2.87 -13.69
N ALA A 79 -13.15 3.39 -14.63
CA ALA A 79 -12.24 4.51 -14.41
C ALA A 79 -12.94 5.82 -13.97
N GLN A 80 -14.23 5.96 -14.26
CA GLN A 80 -15.07 7.09 -13.89
C GLN A 80 -15.82 6.88 -12.56
N GLY A 81 -15.63 5.71 -11.94
CA GLY A 81 -16.21 5.37 -10.64
C GLY A 81 -17.62 4.79 -10.69
N LYS A 82 -18.14 4.46 -11.88
CA LYS A 82 -19.42 3.78 -12.02
C LYS A 82 -19.27 2.31 -11.64
N SER A 83 -20.17 1.83 -10.80
CA SER A 83 -20.24 0.41 -10.42
C SER A 83 -20.64 -0.46 -11.60
N LEU A 84 -19.79 -1.42 -11.96
CA LEU A 84 -19.99 -2.37 -13.06
C LEU A 84 -20.50 -3.72 -12.57
N HIS A 85 -19.98 -4.20 -11.43
CA HIS A 85 -20.25 -5.55 -10.95
C HIS A 85 -20.08 -5.63 -9.43
N GLN A 86 -20.93 -6.40 -8.75
CA GLN A 86 -20.84 -6.61 -7.31
C GLN A 86 -21.09 -8.07 -6.96
N GLU A 87 -20.22 -8.63 -6.12
CA GLU A 87 -20.35 -9.95 -5.51
C GLU A 87 -20.18 -9.88 -4.00
N LYS A 88 -20.30 -11.03 -3.33
CA LYS A 88 -19.90 -11.17 -1.93
C LYS A 88 -18.38 -11.38 -1.85
N ALA A 89 -17.77 -10.90 -0.78
CA ALA A 89 -16.36 -11.11 -0.47
C ALA A 89 -15.97 -12.59 -0.34
N SER A 90 -16.92 -13.45 0.07
CA SER A 90 -16.79 -14.90 0.26
C SER A 90 -15.73 -15.37 1.29
N MET A 91 -14.88 -14.47 1.77
CA MET A 91 -14.04 -14.63 2.95
C MET A 91 -13.98 -13.31 3.73
N SER A 92 -13.90 -13.38 5.06
CA SER A 92 -13.68 -12.19 5.89
C SER A 92 -12.30 -11.61 5.57
N THR A 93 -12.29 -10.48 4.87
CA THR A 93 -11.10 -9.80 4.37
C THR A 93 -10.80 -8.57 5.23
N ARG A 94 -9.52 -8.19 5.33
CA ARG A 94 -9.09 -6.91 5.92
C ARG A 94 -8.45 -6.00 4.88
N GLY A 95 -7.37 -6.40 4.22
CA GLY A 95 -6.78 -5.69 3.09
C GLY A 95 -6.92 -6.46 1.79
N MET A 96 -6.81 -5.75 0.66
CA MET A 96 -6.82 -6.31 -0.68
C MET A 96 -5.85 -5.52 -1.55
N TRP A 97 -5.19 -6.19 -2.49
CA TRP A 97 -4.26 -5.60 -3.46
C TRP A 97 -4.31 -6.32 -4.79
N TRP A 98 -3.75 -5.67 -5.81
CA TRP A 98 -3.46 -6.28 -7.10
C TRP A 98 -2.02 -6.76 -7.08
N ASN A 99 -1.81 -8.04 -7.38
CA ASN A 99 -0.48 -8.57 -7.59
C ASN A 99 -0.18 -8.59 -9.11
N PRO A 100 0.67 -7.68 -9.63
CA PRO A 100 0.96 -7.60 -11.06
C PRO A 100 1.70 -8.84 -11.59
N THR A 101 2.44 -9.55 -10.75
CA THR A 101 3.18 -10.76 -11.12
C THR A 101 2.23 -11.93 -11.37
N THR A 102 1.27 -12.15 -10.46
CA THR A 102 0.33 -13.28 -10.56
C THR A 102 -0.95 -12.91 -11.32
N LYS A 103 -1.16 -11.62 -11.61
CA LYS A 103 -2.38 -11.06 -12.21
C LYS A 103 -3.65 -11.45 -11.45
N GLN A 104 -3.58 -11.39 -10.13
CA GLN A 104 -4.66 -11.79 -9.22
C GLN A 104 -4.99 -10.69 -8.23
N LEU A 105 -6.25 -10.71 -7.78
CA LEU A 105 -6.65 -9.97 -6.58
C LEU A 105 -6.33 -10.83 -5.37
N GLU A 106 -5.46 -10.31 -4.52
CA GLU A 106 -5.01 -10.96 -3.30
C GLU A 106 -5.53 -10.21 -2.08
N ARG A 107 -5.73 -10.94 -0.98
CA ARG A 107 -6.44 -10.48 0.20
C ARG A 107 -5.82 -11.09 1.44
N ASN A 108 -5.61 -10.29 2.50
CA ASN A 108 -5.36 -10.89 3.81
C ASN A 108 -6.69 -11.23 4.50
N VAL A 109 -6.83 -12.49 4.88
CA VAL A 109 -8.01 -13.10 5.51
C VAL A 109 -7.65 -13.70 6.86
N LYS A 110 -8.59 -14.25 7.62
CA LYS A 110 -8.33 -14.75 8.99
C LYS A 110 -7.18 -15.76 9.11
N LYS A 111 -6.95 -16.61 8.09
CA LYS A 111 -6.01 -17.74 8.14
C LYS A 111 -5.02 -17.75 6.96
N GLY A 112 -4.52 -16.57 6.60
CA GLY A 112 -3.51 -16.43 5.57
C GLY A 112 -3.88 -15.42 4.48
N ILE A 113 -3.28 -15.64 3.32
CA ILE A 113 -3.48 -14.82 2.12
C ILE A 113 -4.33 -15.61 1.14
N ALA A 114 -5.44 -15.02 0.71
CA ALA A 114 -6.32 -15.58 -0.30
C ALA A 114 -6.13 -14.86 -1.63
N ALA A 115 -6.37 -15.57 -2.73
CA ALA A 115 -6.33 -15.01 -4.07
C ALA A 115 -7.53 -15.48 -4.89
N SER A 116 -8.02 -14.60 -5.75
CA SER A 116 -8.97 -14.95 -6.80
C SER A 116 -8.54 -14.35 -8.14
N LYS A 117 -8.97 -15.03 -9.21
CA LYS A 117 -8.87 -14.49 -10.56
C LYS A 117 -9.98 -13.49 -10.80
N LEU A 118 -9.81 -12.69 -11.85
CA LEU A 118 -10.87 -11.85 -12.39
C LEU A 118 -11.76 -12.69 -13.31
N THR A 119 -12.99 -12.22 -13.55
CA THR A 119 -13.81 -12.72 -14.66
C THR A 119 -13.16 -12.38 -16.00
N ASP A 120 -13.66 -12.95 -17.10
CA ASP A 120 -13.18 -12.62 -18.47
C ASP A 120 -13.28 -11.13 -18.80
N LYS A 121 -14.28 -10.44 -18.22
CA LYS A 121 -14.47 -8.98 -18.35
C LYS A 121 -13.51 -8.18 -17.45
N GLY A 122 -12.71 -8.83 -16.63
CA GLY A 122 -11.79 -8.20 -15.68
C GLY A 122 -12.44 -7.80 -14.35
N TYR A 123 -13.66 -8.27 -14.06
CA TYR A 123 -14.34 -7.92 -12.81
C TYR A 123 -13.81 -8.72 -11.64
N ALA A 124 -13.77 -8.11 -10.47
CA ALA A 124 -13.47 -8.82 -9.24
C ALA A 124 -14.52 -9.90 -9.02
N SER A 125 -14.06 -11.14 -8.83
CA SER A 125 -14.91 -12.26 -8.49
C SER A 125 -14.39 -12.98 -7.25
N SER A 126 -15.31 -13.62 -6.55
CA SER A 126 -14.99 -14.59 -5.51
C SER A 126 -15.06 -16.03 -6.01
N ASP A 127 -15.34 -16.25 -7.30
CA ASP A 127 -15.18 -17.56 -7.92
C ASP A 127 -13.71 -18.01 -7.88
N GLY A 128 -13.50 -19.29 -7.57
CA GLY A 128 -12.17 -19.87 -7.38
C GLY A 128 -11.35 -19.26 -6.23
N LEU A 129 -11.94 -18.43 -5.36
CA LEU A 129 -11.25 -17.81 -4.22
C LEU A 129 -10.74 -18.88 -3.26
N LYS A 130 -9.43 -18.90 -3.03
CA LYS A 130 -8.79 -19.86 -2.12
C LYS A 130 -7.64 -19.21 -1.35
N VAL A 131 -7.35 -19.75 -0.17
CA VAL A 131 -6.14 -19.42 0.58
C VAL A 131 -4.94 -20.00 -0.15
N VAL A 132 -4.07 -19.14 -0.67
CA VAL A 132 -2.87 -19.50 -1.43
C VAL A 132 -1.63 -19.57 -0.54
N LEU A 133 -1.61 -18.84 0.58
CA LEU A 133 -0.60 -18.94 1.61
C LEU A 133 -1.29 -19.12 2.95
N LYS A 134 -1.05 -20.24 3.61
CA LYS A 134 -1.59 -20.49 4.94
C LYS A 134 -0.62 -19.95 6.00
N GLY A 135 -1.16 -19.32 7.02
CA GLY A 135 -0.42 -18.87 8.17
C GLY A 135 -1.39 -18.38 9.23
N GLU A 136 -1.12 -18.68 10.50
CA GLU A 136 -1.87 -18.11 11.63
C GLU A 136 -1.20 -16.80 12.12
N LEU A 137 0.05 -16.57 11.71
CA LEU A 137 0.86 -15.39 12.02
C LEU A 137 1.19 -14.53 10.79
N HIS A 138 0.34 -14.55 9.75
CA HIS A 138 0.57 -13.83 8.48
C HIS A 138 0.28 -12.32 8.53
N GLN A 139 -0.13 -11.81 9.68
CA GLN A 139 -0.45 -10.40 9.92
C GLN A 139 -0.31 -10.11 11.42
N PRO A 140 -0.02 -8.86 11.82
CA PRO A 140 0.30 -8.55 13.22
C PRO A 140 -0.93 -8.63 14.14
N ASN A 141 -2.14 -8.38 13.63
CA ASN A 141 -3.38 -8.70 14.33
C ASN A 141 -4.56 -8.89 13.35
N GLY A 142 -5.69 -9.38 13.86
CA GLY A 142 -6.90 -9.71 13.09
C GLY A 142 -7.57 -8.56 12.32
N ASN A 143 -7.22 -7.31 12.61
CA ASN A 143 -7.81 -6.10 12.03
C ASN A 143 -6.85 -5.31 11.13
N SER A 144 -5.60 -5.76 10.96
CA SER A 144 -4.63 -5.08 10.10
C SER A 144 -5.00 -5.20 8.62
N CYS A 145 -5.05 -4.05 7.94
CA CYS A 145 -5.28 -3.95 6.50
C CYS A 145 -3.93 -4.00 5.77
N GLY A 146 -3.64 -5.12 5.11
CA GLY A 146 -2.40 -5.30 4.37
C GLY A 146 -2.40 -4.55 3.04
N VAL A 147 -1.22 -4.07 2.65
CA VAL A 147 -0.92 -3.57 1.30
C VAL A 147 0.29 -4.30 0.74
N TYR A 148 0.44 -4.33 -0.58
CA TYR A 148 1.51 -5.08 -1.24
C TYR A 148 2.57 -4.16 -1.82
N ASP A 149 3.82 -4.49 -1.52
CA ASP A 149 5.01 -3.90 -2.12
C ASP A 149 5.54 -4.88 -3.19
N PRO A 150 5.23 -4.64 -4.47
CA PRO A 150 5.64 -5.51 -5.56
C PRO A 150 7.14 -5.48 -5.85
N ILE A 151 7.88 -4.48 -5.34
CA ILE A 151 9.32 -4.35 -5.58
C ILE A 151 10.08 -5.35 -4.71
N ASN A 152 9.67 -5.48 -3.45
CA ASN A 152 10.33 -6.39 -2.50
C ASN A 152 9.60 -7.74 -2.34
N ASP A 153 8.45 -7.93 -3.01
CA ASP A 153 7.56 -9.09 -2.84
C ASP A 153 7.12 -9.26 -1.36
N GLU A 154 6.61 -8.17 -0.80
CA GLU A 154 6.25 -8.06 0.61
C GLU A 154 4.82 -7.60 0.84
N ILE A 155 4.23 -8.06 1.94
CA ILE A 155 2.97 -7.54 2.47
C ILE A 155 3.31 -6.66 3.67
N LEU A 156 2.87 -5.42 3.60
CA LEU A 156 3.11 -4.41 4.61
C LEU A 156 1.85 -4.21 5.45
N TYR A 157 2.03 -4.06 6.76
CA TYR A 157 0.97 -3.74 7.71
C TYR A 157 1.39 -2.61 8.64
N TYR A 158 0.41 -1.83 9.09
CA TYR A 158 0.59 -0.85 10.16
C TYR A 158 -0.26 -1.28 11.35
N SER A 159 0.37 -1.38 12.50
CA SER A 159 -0.27 -1.78 13.74
C SER A 159 0.64 -1.42 14.92
N TYR A 160 0.07 -1.09 16.09
CA TYR A 160 0.86 -0.80 17.29
C TYR A 160 2.01 0.20 17.02
N GLU A 161 1.73 1.22 16.20
CA GLU A 161 2.67 2.27 15.77
C GLU A 161 3.91 1.79 15.00
N LYS A 162 3.90 0.54 14.52
CA LYS A 162 4.98 -0.05 13.73
C LYS A 162 4.51 -0.39 12.32
N ILE A 163 5.46 -0.34 11.41
CA ILE A 163 5.36 -1.03 10.12
C ILE A 163 5.84 -2.46 10.33
N TYR A 164 5.04 -3.43 9.90
CA TYR A 164 5.41 -4.84 9.84
C TYR A 164 5.58 -5.26 8.39
N ARG A 165 6.64 -6.00 8.11
CA ARG A 165 6.96 -6.55 6.80
C ARG A 165 6.82 -8.05 6.84
N TYR A 166 5.99 -8.59 5.96
CA TYR A 166 5.81 -10.02 5.79
C TYR A 166 6.23 -10.43 4.38
N SER A 167 6.84 -11.59 4.24
CA SER A 167 7.15 -12.12 2.91
C SER A 167 5.87 -12.55 2.21
N ARG A 168 5.67 -12.15 0.95
CA ARG A 168 4.60 -12.71 0.13
C ARG A 168 4.93 -14.14 -0.33
N LYS A 169 6.15 -14.64 -0.17
CA LYS A 169 6.48 -16.03 -0.54
C LYS A 169 5.80 -17.04 0.38
N ASP A 170 5.85 -16.81 1.69
CA ASP A 170 5.47 -17.78 2.72
C ASP A 170 4.65 -17.18 3.87
N ALA A 171 4.31 -15.89 3.78
CA ALA A 171 3.58 -15.14 4.80
C ALA A 171 4.27 -15.08 6.17
N GLN A 172 5.60 -15.26 6.24
CA GLN A 172 6.36 -15.11 7.48
C GLN A 172 6.76 -13.66 7.74
N LEU A 173 6.85 -13.31 9.03
CA LEU A 173 7.34 -12.00 9.46
C LEU A 173 8.83 -11.86 9.09
N ILE A 174 9.15 -10.83 8.32
CA ILE A 174 10.53 -10.46 7.99
C ILE A 174 11.09 -9.57 9.11
N SER A 175 10.38 -8.48 9.43
CA SER A 175 10.80 -7.49 10.43
C SER A 175 9.65 -6.56 10.80
N SER A 176 9.84 -5.79 11.88
CA SER A 176 9.01 -4.62 12.19
C SER A 176 9.86 -3.44 12.64
N TYR A 177 9.39 -2.22 12.42
CA TYR A 177 10.10 -1.01 12.81
C TYR A 177 9.17 0.19 13.03
N TYR A 178 9.66 1.17 13.79
CA TYR A 178 9.08 2.50 13.90
C TYR A 178 9.52 3.40 12.75
N LEU A 179 8.64 4.31 12.35
CA LEU A 179 8.98 5.42 11.46
C LEU A 179 9.70 6.52 12.24
N ILE A 180 10.59 7.24 11.57
CA ILE A 180 11.45 8.27 12.16
C ILE A 180 10.93 9.65 11.77
N GLY A 181 10.74 10.53 12.77
CA GLY A 181 10.31 11.91 12.54
C GLY A 181 8.81 12.05 12.26
N LEU A 182 7.97 11.24 12.91
CA LEU A 182 6.51 11.35 12.82
C LEU A 182 6.07 12.78 13.24
N PRO A 183 5.38 13.55 12.37
CA PRO A 183 5.07 14.95 12.63
C PRO A 183 3.75 15.17 13.40
N THR A 184 3.19 14.11 13.99
CA THR A 184 1.94 14.14 14.77
C THR A 184 2.02 13.11 15.90
N ASN A 185 1.13 13.21 16.88
CA ASN A 185 1.00 12.18 17.91
C ASN A 185 0.44 10.89 17.28
N GLY A 186 1.00 9.72 17.62
CA GLY A 186 0.54 8.42 17.14
C GLY A 186 -0.96 8.16 17.39
N ASP A 187 -1.53 8.71 18.46
CA ASP A 187 -2.97 8.65 18.76
C ASP A 187 -3.87 9.37 17.75
N ASN A 188 -3.29 10.23 16.91
CA ASN A 188 -3.99 10.92 15.84
C ASN A 188 -3.99 10.12 14.52
N LEU A 189 -3.26 9.00 14.47
CA LEU A 189 -3.14 8.19 13.27
C LEU A 189 -4.28 7.16 13.14
N ASN A 190 -4.58 6.80 11.90
CA ASN A 190 -5.40 5.63 11.61
C ASN A 190 -4.68 4.37 12.12
N ALA A 191 -5.35 3.56 12.94
CA ALA A 191 -4.70 2.56 13.77
C ALA A 191 -4.34 1.24 13.06
N ASN A 192 -4.92 0.98 11.88
CA ASN A 192 -4.84 -0.35 11.27
C ASN A 192 -4.63 -0.36 9.75
N THR A 193 -4.48 0.80 9.12
CA THR A 193 -4.33 0.92 7.67
C THR A 193 -3.13 1.80 7.34
N LEU A 194 -2.26 1.31 6.47
CA LEU A 194 -1.29 2.12 5.74
C LEU A 194 -1.64 2.14 4.25
N ILE A 195 -0.96 3.03 3.52
CA ILE A 195 -0.92 2.98 2.06
C ILE A 195 0.50 2.73 1.57
N TYR A 196 0.61 2.00 0.45
CA TYR A 196 1.85 1.90 -0.32
C TYR A 196 1.68 2.66 -1.64
N THR A 197 2.53 3.64 -1.90
CA THR A 197 2.41 4.54 -3.05
C THR A 197 3.26 4.08 -4.24
N GLY A 198 4.32 3.31 -4.00
CA GLY A 198 5.35 2.97 -4.98
C GLY A 198 6.17 4.18 -5.48
N LYS A 199 6.02 5.37 -4.89
CA LYS A 199 6.79 6.56 -5.25
C LYS A 199 8.08 6.60 -4.44
N ALA A 200 9.21 6.63 -5.13
CA ALA A 200 10.54 6.63 -4.51
C ALA A 200 10.69 7.73 -3.45
N GLY A 201 11.11 7.36 -2.24
CA GLY A 201 11.26 8.24 -1.08
C GLY A 201 9.96 8.64 -0.38
N MET A 202 8.81 8.13 -0.83
CA MET A 202 7.47 8.40 -0.30
C MET A 202 6.59 7.15 -0.36
N GLU A 203 7.19 5.96 -0.27
CA GLU A 203 6.54 4.69 -0.52
C GLU A 203 5.45 4.38 0.50
N LEU A 204 5.61 4.81 1.75
CA LEU A 204 4.64 4.53 2.83
C LEU A 204 3.84 5.78 3.17
N GLY A 205 2.55 5.62 3.44
CA GLY A 205 1.69 6.69 3.92
C GLY A 205 0.81 6.30 5.10
N LEU A 206 0.68 7.21 6.07
CA LEU A 206 -0.21 7.10 7.22
C LEU A 206 -1.19 8.28 7.25
N LEU A 207 -2.44 8.01 7.59
CA LEU A 207 -3.47 9.03 7.74
C LEU A 207 -3.45 9.56 9.17
N ASP A 208 -3.15 10.85 9.35
CA ASP A 208 -3.55 11.60 10.54
C ASP A 208 -5.03 11.96 10.38
N TYR A 209 -5.89 11.19 11.05
CA TYR A 209 -7.32 11.32 10.87
C TYR A 209 -7.87 12.56 11.59
N LYS A 210 -7.25 13.00 12.69
CA LYS A 210 -7.69 14.20 13.42
C LYS A 210 -7.26 15.47 12.70
N GLY A 211 -5.99 15.53 12.29
CA GLY A 211 -5.39 16.65 11.58
C GLY A 211 -5.76 16.71 10.09
N LYS A 212 -6.43 15.67 9.56
CA LYS A 212 -6.78 15.52 8.14
C LYS A 212 -5.56 15.68 7.22
N LYS A 213 -4.52 14.89 7.52
CA LYS A 213 -3.25 14.91 6.77
C LYS A 213 -2.85 13.50 6.38
N VAL A 214 -2.09 13.37 5.30
CA VAL A 214 -1.39 12.14 4.97
C VAL A 214 0.10 12.39 5.11
N HIS A 215 0.75 11.64 6.00
CA HIS A 215 2.20 11.70 6.21
C HIS A 215 2.87 10.61 5.39
N LEU A 216 3.83 11.00 4.56
CA LEU A 216 4.56 10.13 3.65
C LEU A 216 5.99 9.90 4.17
N PHE A 217 6.48 8.67 3.98
CA PHE A 217 7.76 8.21 4.49
C PHE A 217 8.51 7.43 3.42
N ASP A 218 9.83 7.57 3.47
CA ASP A 218 10.74 6.74 2.71
C ASP A 218 10.84 5.36 3.37
N GLN A 219 10.53 4.29 2.65
CA GLN A 219 10.54 2.92 3.21
C GLN A 219 11.95 2.46 3.60
N LYS A 220 12.97 2.83 2.81
CA LYS A 220 14.36 2.38 3.01
C LYS A 220 14.99 3.04 4.23
N THR A 221 14.82 4.35 4.37
CA THR A 221 15.41 5.15 5.45
C THR A 221 14.49 5.28 6.66
N ARG A 222 13.20 4.95 6.51
CA ARG A 222 12.12 5.06 7.52
C ARG A 222 11.80 6.50 7.91
N LYS A 223 12.45 7.48 7.29
CA LYS A 223 12.34 8.90 7.66
C LYS A 223 11.11 9.51 7.03
N PHE A 224 10.49 10.43 7.77
CA PHE A 224 9.50 11.35 7.26
C PHE A 224 10.02 12.05 6.00
N ALA A 225 9.16 12.10 4.99
CA ALA A 225 9.44 12.68 3.70
C ALA A 225 8.55 13.90 3.45
N ASN A 226 7.24 13.80 3.68
CA ASN A 226 6.32 14.88 3.38
C ASN A 226 4.96 14.76 4.08
N THR A 227 4.21 15.86 4.11
CA THR A 227 2.81 15.92 4.53
C THR A 227 1.94 16.42 3.39
N ILE A 228 0.81 15.77 3.17
CA ILE A 228 -0.27 16.24 2.30
C ILE A 228 -1.42 16.71 3.18
N ASP A 229 -1.82 17.97 3.03
CA ASP A 229 -3.00 18.52 3.68
C ASP A 229 -4.27 18.13 2.90
N LEU A 230 -5.18 17.39 3.52
CA LEU A 230 -6.47 17.08 2.92
C LEU A 230 -7.42 18.27 3.09
N PRO A 231 -8.43 18.44 2.21
CA PRO A 231 -9.45 19.47 2.40
C PRO A 231 -10.14 19.36 3.75
N GLN A 232 -10.56 20.50 4.32
CA GLN A 232 -11.30 20.51 5.59
C GLN A 232 -12.59 19.68 5.53
N SER A 233 -13.20 19.54 4.34
CA SER A 233 -14.39 18.70 4.12
C SER A 233 -14.09 17.20 4.04
N ALA A 234 -12.82 16.79 3.98
CA ALA A 234 -12.45 15.38 3.89
C ALA A 234 -12.95 14.61 5.12
N ILE A 235 -13.60 13.46 4.87
CA ILE A 235 -14.09 12.56 5.91
C ILE A 235 -12.99 11.55 6.22
N THR A 236 -12.47 11.57 7.44
CA THR A 236 -11.39 10.70 7.89
C THR A 236 -11.88 9.76 8.98
N SER A 237 -11.12 8.71 9.29
CA SER A 237 -11.47 7.77 10.34
C SER A 237 -10.24 7.26 11.07
N LYS A 238 -10.42 6.95 12.37
CA LYS A 238 -9.39 6.33 13.21
C LYS A 238 -9.06 4.90 12.76
N GLU A 239 -9.96 4.22 12.05
CA GLU A 239 -9.74 2.84 11.62
C GLU A 239 -10.36 2.61 10.25
N TYR A 240 -9.72 1.75 9.45
CA TYR A 240 -10.14 1.42 8.08
C TYR A 240 -10.32 2.69 7.24
N ARG A 241 -11.09 2.59 6.14
CA ARG A 241 -11.61 3.75 5.37
C ARG A 241 -10.54 4.69 4.81
N PHE A 242 -9.33 4.18 4.68
CA PHE A 242 -8.18 4.82 4.07
C PHE A 242 -7.60 3.86 3.04
N GLY A 243 -7.13 4.37 1.92
CA GLY A 243 -6.55 3.54 0.87
C GLY A 243 -5.79 4.38 -0.13
N TYR A 244 -5.05 3.72 -1.01
CA TYR A 244 -4.36 4.37 -2.11
C TYR A 244 -4.43 3.50 -3.35
N ALA A 245 -4.80 4.11 -4.47
CA ALA A 245 -4.80 3.47 -5.76
C ALA A 245 -4.78 4.53 -6.85
N ASN A 246 -4.04 4.26 -7.92
CA ASN A 246 -3.98 5.11 -9.12
C ASN A 246 -3.69 6.58 -8.79
N ASN A 247 -2.62 6.86 -8.03
CA ASN A 247 -2.22 8.20 -7.58
C ASN A 247 -3.21 8.95 -6.66
N HIS A 248 -4.30 8.30 -6.23
CA HIS A 248 -5.26 8.91 -5.31
C HIS A 248 -5.14 8.32 -3.91
N VAL A 249 -5.20 9.19 -2.91
CA VAL A 249 -5.65 8.81 -1.57
C VAL A 249 -7.16 8.65 -1.61
N TRP A 250 -7.66 7.58 -1.02
CA TRP A 250 -9.07 7.25 -0.94
C TRP A 250 -9.54 7.30 0.50
N LEU A 251 -10.64 8.01 0.74
CA LEU A 251 -11.28 8.10 2.03
C LEU A 251 -12.73 7.63 1.92
N TYR A 252 -13.14 6.68 2.76
CA TYR A 252 -14.49 6.11 2.71
C TYR A 252 -15.43 6.86 3.63
N ASP A 253 -16.47 7.43 3.05
CA ASP A 253 -17.61 7.98 3.76
C ASP A 253 -18.64 6.87 4.02
N LYS A 254 -18.84 6.55 5.32
CA LYS A 254 -19.82 5.55 5.76
C LYS A 254 -21.26 5.98 5.48
N GLY A 255 -21.57 7.27 5.62
CA GLY A 255 -22.92 7.81 5.41
C GLY A 255 -23.30 7.76 3.93
N GLU A 256 -22.40 8.24 3.07
CA GLU A 256 -22.60 8.24 1.61
C GLU A 256 -22.39 6.86 0.94
N ARG A 257 -21.77 5.93 1.69
CA ARG A 257 -21.33 4.61 1.22
C ARG A 257 -20.43 4.66 -0.01
N SER A 258 -19.48 5.57 0.03
CA SER A 258 -18.59 5.80 -1.11
C SER A 258 -17.18 6.14 -0.69
N TRP A 259 -16.23 5.71 -1.50
CA TRP A 259 -14.89 6.26 -1.49
C TRP A 259 -14.87 7.60 -2.21
N VAL A 260 -14.15 8.57 -1.65
CA VAL A 260 -13.79 9.83 -2.31
C VAL A 260 -12.28 9.83 -2.54
N GLY A 261 -11.89 10.01 -3.79
CA GLY A 261 -10.51 10.02 -4.25
C GLY A 261 -9.95 11.44 -4.29
N TYR A 262 -8.73 11.58 -3.79
CA TYR A 262 -7.96 12.82 -3.72
C TYR A 262 -6.63 12.57 -4.43
N LYS A 263 -6.42 13.17 -5.60
CA LYS A 263 -5.18 12.97 -6.37
C LYS A 263 -3.99 13.63 -5.64
N ILE A 264 -2.98 12.84 -5.27
CA ILE A 264 -1.80 13.31 -4.50
C ILE A 264 -0.48 13.17 -5.25
N PHE A 265 -0.49 12.61 -6.46
CA PHE A 265 0.65 12.55 -7.37
C PHE A 265 0.14 12.67 -8.80
N ASP A 266 0.97 13.19 -9.71
CA ASP A 266 0.62 13.27 -11.13
C ASP A 266 0.63 11.93 -11.86
#